data_AF-A0A395R5R1-F1
#
_entry.id   AF-A0A395R5R1-F1
#
_cell.length_a   1.000
_cell.length_b   1.000
_cell.length_c   1.000
_cell.angle_alpha   90.00
_cell.angle_beta   90.00
_cell.angle_gamma   90.00
#
_symmetry.space_group_name_H-M   'P 1'
#
loop_
_entity.id
_entity.type
_entity.pdbx_description
1 polymer ?
#
loop_
_entity_poly.entity_id
_entity_poly.type
_entity_poly.pdbx_seq_one_letter_code
_entity_poly.pdbx_strand_id
1 'polypeptide(L)'
;MDNFFESPFKGKVLAEQVTNPNIKVGRFSYYSGYYHGHSFDDCARYLLPDRDDVDKLIIGSFCSIGSGAAFVMAGNQGHRYDWVSSFPFFYMNEEPAFATAVDAFEKAGDTVIGSDVWIGSEAMIMPGVTVGHGAVIGSRALVTKDVAPYTIVGGNPARAIRKRFSDEEISMLLEMCWWDWPLEQLEDAMPLLCSSDITGLYRLWQGRVVEQG
;
A
#
# COMPACT_ATOMS: atom_id res chain seq x y z
N MET A 1 -25.81 -3.90 -4.08
CA MET A 1 -24.73 -3.40 -4.95
C MET A 1 -24.36 -4.53 -5.87
N ASP A 2 -24.24 -4.23 -7.16
CA ASP A 2 -23.69 -5.17 -8.13
C ASP A 2 -22.18 -5.32 -7.90
N ASN A 3 -21.66 -6.52 -8.15
CA ASN A 3 -20.25 -6.80 -7.94
C ASN A 3 -19.42 -6.16 -9.06
N PHE A 4 -18.46 -5.30 -8.70
CA PHE A 4 -17.55 -4.65 -9.64
C PHE A 4 -16.64 -5.66 -10.38
N PHE A 5 -16.49 -6.88 -9.86
CA PHE A 5 -15.69 -7.95 -10.44
C PHE A 5 -16.57 -9.07 -10.97
N GLU A 6 -16.24 -9.56 -12.16
CA GLU A 6 -16.97 -10.65 -12.81
C GLU A 6 -16.64 -12.03 -12.22
N SER A 7 -15.46 -12.18 -11.62
CA SER A 7 -14.94 -13.48 -11.16
C SER A 7 -13.92 -13.32 -10.02
N PRO A 8 -13.87 -14.26 -9.06
CA PRO A 8 -12.84 -14.27 -8.02
C PRO A 8 -11.41 -14.49 -8.55
N PHE A 9 -11.27 -14.94 -9.80
CA PHE A 9 -9.98 -15.21 -10.44
C PHE A 9 -9.52 -14.10 -11.39
N LYS A 10 -10.31 -13.02 -11.53
CA LYS A 10 -10.01 -11.89 -12.41
C LYS A 10 -9.98 -10.59 -11.62
N GLY A 11 -8.77 -10.12 -11.29
CA GLY A 11 -8.56 -8.77 -10.76
C GLY A 11 -8.65 -7.69 -11.84
N LYS A 12 -8.59 -6.43 -11.42
CA LYS A 12 -8.52 -5.26 -12.30
C LYS A 12 -7.30 -4.41 -11.92
N VAL A 13 -6.64 -3.82 -12.91
CA VAL A 13 -5.48 -2.93 -12.69
C VAL A 13 -5.94 -1.69 -11.94
N LEU A 14 -5.12 -1.16 -11.03
CA LEU A 14 -5.49 0.00 -10.21
C LEU A 14 -5.69 1.25 -11.08
N ALA A 15 -4.81 1.47 -12.06
CA ALA A 15 -4.87 2.62 -12.96
C ALA A 15 -6.17 2.71 -13.79
N GLU A 16 -6.93 1.62 -13.91
CA GLU A 16 -8.19 1.56 -14.66
C GLU A 16 -9.44 1.78 -13.78
N GLN A 17 -9.29 1.74 -12.45
CA GLN A 17 -10.43 1.75 -11.53
C GLN A 17 -10.34 2.82 -10.43
N VAL A 18 -9.16 3.38 -10.18
CA VAL A 18 -8.96 4.45 -9.20
C VAL A 18 -9.48 5.77 -9.78
N THR A 19 -10.36 6.42 -9.04
CA THR A 19 -10.92 7.73 -9.40
C THR A 19 -10.59 8.81 -8.38
N ASN A 20 -10.26 8.45 -7.13
CA ASN A 20 -9.89 9.42 -6.10
C ASN A 20 -8.51 10.04 -6.41
N PRO A 21 -8.40 11.37 -6.58
CA PRO A 21 -7.15 12.01 -6.99
C PRO A 21 -6.03 11.93 -5.93
N ASN A 22 -6.36 11.62 -4.68
CA ASN A 22 -5.40 11.43 -3.60
C ASN A 22 -4.86 10.00 -3.48
N ILE A 23 -5.30 9.10 -4.38
CA ILE A 23 -4.70 7.77 -4.55
C ILE A 23 -3.75 7.83 -5.76
N LYS A 24 -2.47 7.58 -5.53
CA LYS A 24 -1.45 7.48 -6.58
C LYS A 24 -1.02 6.03 -6.74
N VAL A 25 -1.07 5.50 -7.96
CA VAL A 25 -0.81 4.07 -8.22
C VAL A 25 0.23 3.88 -9.33
N GLY A 26 1.14 2.94 -9.12
CA GLY A 26 2.14 2.53 -10.11
C GLY A 26 1.57 1.57 -11.16
N ARG A 27 2.38 1.31 -12.20
CA ARG A 27 2.00 0.42 -13.31
C ARG A 27 1.84 -1.03 -12.85
N PHE A 28 0.96 -1.77 -13.52
CA PHE A 28 0.66 -3.20 -13.29
C PHE A 28 0.12 -3.58 -11.91
N SER A 29 0.15 -2.69 -10.92
CA SER A 29 -0.49 -2.93 -9.63
C SER A 29 -1.98 -3.17 -9.82
N TYR A 30 -2.52 -4.19 -9.15
CA TYR A 30 -3.90 -4.61 -9.33
C TYR A 30 -4.57 -4.97 -8.02
N TYR A 31 -5.90 -4.95 -8.04
CA TYR A 31 -6.77 -5.38 -6.93
C TYR A 31 -7.73 -6.47 -7.41
N SER A 32 -7.87 -7.53 -6.61
CA SER A 32 -8.86 -8.60 -6.83
C SER A 32 -9.91 -8.56 -5.73
N GLY A 33 -11.00 -7.81 -5.97
CA GLY A 33 -11.99 -7.46 -4.96
C GLY A 33 -13.29 -8.26 -4.98
N TYR A 34 -13.38 -9.35 -5.73
CA TYR A 34 -14.65 -10.05 -5.96
C TYR A 34 -15.45 -10.37 -4.70
N TYR A 35 -14.81 -10.80 -3.61
CA TYR A 35 -15.52 -11.17 -2.37
C TYR A 35 -16.01 -9.97 -1.54
N HIS A 36 -15.61 -8.75 -1.91
CA HIS A 36 -16.02 -7.50 -1.26
C HIS A 36 -16.82 -6.57 -2.19
N GLY A 37 -16.85 -6.85 -3.50
CA GLY A 37 -17.78 -6.28 -4.47
C GLY A 37 -17.47 -4.85 -4.93
N HIS A 38 -16.84 -4.02 -4.09
CA HIS A 38 -16.52 -2.63 -4.40
C HIS A 38 -15.21 -2.47 -5.18
N SER A 39 -15.06 -1.39 -5.95
CA SER A 39 -13.79 -1.03 -6.61
C SER A 39 -12.71 -0.64 -5.58
N PHE A 40 -11.50 -0.36 -6.06
CA PHE A 40 -10.37 -0.03 -5.18
C PHE A 40 -10.51 1.31 -4.43
N ASP A 41 -11.26 2.29 -4.92
CA ASP A 41 -11.41 3.58 -4.21
C ASP A 41 -11.95 3.39 -2.78
N ASP A 42 -12.89 2.47 -2.61
CA ASP A 42 -13.50 2.16 -1.31
C ASP A 42 -12.56 1.40 -0.35
N CYS A 43 -11.42 0.92 -0.83
CA CYS A 43 -10.35 0.41 0.04
C CYS A 43 -9.67 1.56 0.83
N ALA A 44 -9.64 2.78 0.29
CA ALA A 44 -9.04 3.95 0.92
C ALA A 44 -10.08 4.67 1.80
N ARG A 45 -10.27 4.17 3.02
CA ARG A 45 -11.33 4.62 3.92
C ARG A 45 -11.07 6.05 4.40
N TYR A 46 -12.10 6.89 4.34
CA TYR A 46 -12.07 8.30 4.77
C TYR A 46 -11.14 9.22 3.95
N LEU A 47 -10.71 8.79 2.76
CA LEU A 47 -9.88 9.63 1.91
C LEU A 47 -10.72 10.63 1.12
N LEU A 48 -10.71 11.89 1.54
CA LEU A 48 -11.45 12.96 0.88
C LEU A 48 -10.90 13.21 -0.54
N PRO A 49 -11.72 13.09 -1.61
CA PRO A 49 -11.26 13.28 -2.98
C PRO A 49 -11.20 14.75 -3.40
N ASP A 50 -11.80 15.65 -2.63
CA ASP A 50 -12.02 17.08 -2.96
C ASP A 50 -11.06 18.02 -2.23
N ARG A 51 -10.10 17.49 -1.46
CA ARG A 51 -9.07 18.25 -0.74
C ARG A 51 -7.67 17.83 -1.18
N ASP A 52 -6.76 18.78 -1.32
CA ASP A 52 -5.34 18.53 -1.64
C ASP A 52 -4.44 18.54 -0.39
N ASP A 53 -4.93 19.09 0.70
CA ASP A 53 -4.29 19.22 2.00
C ASP A 53 -4.59 18.05 2.94
N VAL A 54 -4.79 16.84 2.41
CA VAL A 54 -4.94 15.60 3.18
C VAL A 54 -3.77 14.64 2.92
N ASP A 55 -3.61 13.69 3.84
CA ASP A 55 -2.71 12.54 3.66
C ASP A 55 -3.15 11.74 2.44
N LYS A 56 -2.19 11.25 1.65
CA LYS A 56 -2.42 10.52 0.40
C LYS A 56 -2.12 9.04 0.57
N LEU A 57 -2.73 8.23 -0.30
CA LEU A 57 -2.39 6.82 -0.44
C LEU A 57 -1.52 6.67 -1.69
N ILE A 58 -0.27 6.26 -1.50
CA ILE A 58 0.71 6.10 -2.58
C ILE A 58 1.05 4.62 -2.70
N ILE A 59 0.88 4.03 -3.87
CA ILE A 59 1.12 2.62 -4.15
C ILE A 59 2.09 2.50 -5.32
N GLY A 60 3.18 1.75 -5.12
CA GLY A 60 4.18 1.48 -6.14
C GLY A 60 3.68 0.60 -7.28
N SER A 61 4.61 0.15 -8.11
CA SER A 61 4.33 -0.69 -9.28
C SER A 61 4.33 -2.18 -8.92
N PHE A 62 3.68 -3.02 -9.73
CA PHE A 62 3.65 -4.49 -9.58
C PHE A 62 3.11 -5.00 -8.23
N CYS A 63 2.23 -4.25 -7.57
CA CYS A 63 1.60 -4.70 -6.33
C CYS A 63 0.43 -5.65 -6.60
N SER A 64 0.28 -6.65 -5.73
CA SER A 64 -0.84 -7.60 -5.74
C SER A 64 -1.70 -7.39 -4.50
N ILE A 65 -2.93 -6.89 -4.66
CA ILE A 65 -3.79 -6.55 -3.52
C ILE A 65 -5.00 -7.50 -3.45
N GLY A 66 -5.11 -8.23 -2.35
CA GLY A 66 -6.17 -9.18 -2.06
C GLY A 66 -7.49 -8.53 -1.65
N SER A 67 -8.58 -9.28 -1.84
CA SER A 67 -9.96 -8.81 -1.62
C SER A 67 -10.16 -8.22 -0.22
N GLY A 68 -10.78 -7.04 -0.14
CA GLY A 68 -11.15 -6.41 1.13
C GLY A 68 -9.98 -5.85 1.93
N ALA A 69 -8.78 -5.77 1.34
CA ALA A 69 -7.72 -4.97 1.92
C ALA A 69 -8.22 -3.53 2.14
N ALA A 70 -7.82 -2.93 3.26
CA ALA A 70 -8.28 -1.61 3.66
C ALA A 70 -7.10 -0.75 4.12
N PHE A 71 -7.13 0.51 3.73
CA PHE A 71 -6.18 1.55 4.15
C PHE A 71 -6.99 2.58 4.94
N VAL A 72 -6.69 2.71 6.22
CA VAL A 72 -7.33 3.71 7.07
C VAL A 72 -6.61 5.03 6.81
N MET A 73 -7.36 6.02 6.31
CA MET A 73 -6.86 7.37 6.07
C MET A 73 -7.44 8.35 7.11
N ALA A 74 -7.31 9.66 6.84
CA ALA A 74 -7.79 10.75 7.69
C ALA A 74 -7.19 10.77 9.10
N GLY A 75 -5.91 10.40 9.24
CA GLY A 75 -5.14 10.58 10.48
C GLY A 75 -5.86 10.05 11.73
N ASN A 76 -6.04 10.92 12.72
CA ASN A 76 -6.76 10.59 13.96
C ASN A 76 -8.29 10.79 13.88
N GLN A 77 -8.83 11.20 12.72
CA GLN A 77 -10.25 11.46 12.49
C GLN A 77 -10.90 12.46 13.47
N GLY A 78 -10.11 13.37 14.05
CA GLY A 78 -10.60 14.33 15.04
C GLY A 78 -10.69 13.76 16.46
N HIS A 79 -10.03 12.63 16.75
CA HIS A 79 -10.01 12.00 18.06
C HIS A 79 -8.63 12.10 18.72
N ARG A 80 -8.53 12.82 19.83
CA ARG A 80 -7.32 12.90 20.67
C ARG A 80 -7.48 12.07 21.93
N TYR A 81 -6.76 10.96 22.01
CA TYR A 81 -6.82 10.06 23.18
C TYR A 81 -6.07 10.60 24.41
N ASP A 82 -5.24 11.62 24.21
CA ASP A 82 -4.46 12.33 25.23
C ASP A 82 -5.17 13.59 25.74
N TRP A 83 -6.36 13.91 25.21
CA TRP A 83 -7.25 14.93 25.77
C TRP A 83 -8.18 14.32 26.82
N VAL A 84 -8.86 15.17 27.59
CA VAL A 84 -9.84 14.74 28.62
C VAL A 84 -10.95 13.86 28.04
N SER A 85 -11.34 14.09 26.79
CA SER A 85 -12.32 13.29 26.04
C SER A 85 -11.80 13.06 24.63
N SER A 86 -12.06 11.87 24.10
CA SER A 86 -11.80 11.54 22.69
C SER A 86 -12.98 11.86 21.77
N PHE A 87 -14.10 12.37 22.30
CA PHE A 87 -15.26 12.70 21.48
C PHE A 87 -14.96 13.92 20.58
N PRO A 88 -15.28 13.87 19.26
CA PRO A 88 -14.89 14.89 18.29
C PRO A 88 -15.85 16.08 18.31
N PHE A 89 -15.94 16.79 19.44
CA PHE A 89 -16.92 17.87 19.67
C PHE A 89 -16.95 18.92 18.55
N PHE A 90 -15.79 19.27 17.99
CA PHE A 90 -15.64 20.25 16.91
C PHE A 90 -16.46 19.90 15.65
N TYR A 91 -16.73 18.61 15.42
CA TYR A 91 -17.43 18.14 14.22
C TYR A 91 -18.95 17.99 14.42
N MET A 92 -19.48 18.20 15.63
CA MET A 92 -20.90 18.10 15.97
C MET A 92 -21.59 19.46 15.92
N ASN A 93 -21.64 20.04 14.72
CA ASN A 93 -22.06 21.42 14.49
C ASN A 93 -23.54 21.70 14.82
N GLU A 94 -24.35 20.65 14.92
CA GLU A 94 -25.77 20.73 15.27
C GLU A 94 -26.05 21.05 16.75
N GLU A 95 -25.05 20.89 17.63
CA GLU A 95 -25.21 21.09 19.08
C GLU A 95 -24.56 22.40 19.55
N PRO A 96 -25.36 23.43 19.91
CA PRO A 96 -24.84 24.72 20.36
C PRO A 96 -23.92 24.66 21.58
N ALA A 97 -24.08 23.66 22.47
CA ALA A 97 -23.23 23.50 23.63
C ALA A 97 -21.75 23.25 23.28
N PHE A 98 -21.45 22.81 22.05
CA PHE A 98 -20.10 22.49 21.60
C PHE A 98 -19.45 23.61 20.78
N ALA A 99 -20.07 24.79 20.68
CA ALA A 99 -19.62 25.89 19.82
C ALA A 99 -18.18 26.38 20.11
N THR A 100 -17.64 26.15 21.30
CA THR A 100 -16.25 26.51 21.65
C THR A 100 -15.28 25.34 21.59
N ALA A 101 -15.68 24.20 21.02
CA ALA A 101 -14.81 23.06 20.82
C ALA A 101 -13.64 23.43 19.87
N VAL A 102 -12.49 22.81 20.11
CA VAL A 102 -11.28 22.99 19.29
C VAL A 102 -11.14 21.80 18.37
N ASP A 103 -10.76 22.03 17.12
CA ASP A 103 -10.46 20.96 16.18
C ASP A 103 -9.29 20.11 16.69
N ALA A 104 -9.56 18.83 16.88
CA ALA A 104 -8.61 17.87 17.39
C ALA A 104 -7.91 17.08 16.26
N PHE A 105 -8.24 17.37 15.00
CA PHE A 105 -7.71 16.63 13.86
C PHE A 105 -6.20 16.80 13.70
N GLU A 106 -5.51 15.68 13.56
CA GLU A 106 -4.10 15.61 13.23
C GLU A 106 -3.88 14.59 12.11
N LYS A 107 -3.10 15.00 11.11
CA LYS A 107 -2.61 14.14 10.03
C LYS A 107 -1.66 13.08 10.58
N ALA A 108 -1.62 11.92 9.93
CA ALA A 108 -0.62 10.89 10.22
C ALA A 108 0.55 10.91 9.21
N GLY A 109 0.42 11.65 8.11
CA GLY A 109 1.29 11.56 6.95
C GLY A 109 0.77 10.55 5.92
N ASP A 110 1.37 10.57 4.73
CA ASP A 110 0.98 9.69 3.63
C ASP A 110 1.15 8.21 4.02
N THR A 111 0.20 7.38 3.59
CA THR A 111 0.35 5.93 3.62
C THR A 111 1.05 5.50 2.34
N VAL A 112 2.24 4.91 2.46
CA VAL A 112 3.11 4.60 1.31
C VAL A 112 3.32 3.10 1.21
N ILE A 113 2.91 2.52 0.08
CA ILE A 113 3.14 1.13 -0.28
C ILE A 113 4.18 1.10 -1.40
N GLY A 114 5.33 0.47 -1.16
CA GLY A 114 6.38 0.30 -2.16
C GLY A 114 5.97 -0.60 -3.33
N SER A 115 6.82 -0.69 -4.34
CA SER A 115 6.69 -1.66 -5.45
C SER A 115 6.86 -3.12 -5.01
N ASP A 116 6.30 -4.05 -5.79
CA ASP A 116 6.34 -5.52 -5.54
C ASP A 116 5.74 -5.96 -4.19
N VAL A 117 4.83 -5.16 -3.62
CA VAL A 117 4.18 -5.53 -2.35
C VAL A 117 3.02 -6.47 -2.61
N TRP A 118 2.98 -7.58 -1.86
CA TRP A 118 1.86 -8.50 -1.84
C TRP A 118 1.03 -8.28 -0.57
N ILE A 119 -0.22 -7.83 -0.74
CA ILE A 119 -1.16 -7.60 0.36
C ILE A 119 -2.23 -8.69 0.37
N GLY A 120 -2.26 -9.48 1.44
CA GLY A 120 -3.25 -10.53 1.66
C GLY A 120 -4.67 -10.00 1.84
N SER A 121 -5.65 -10.87 1.60
CA SER A 121 -7.07 -10.54 1.74
C SER A 121 -7.39 -10.02 3.15
N GLU A 122 -8.24 -9.00 3.23
CA GLU A 122 -8.71 -8.40 4.49
C GLU A 122 -7.58 -7.85 5.39
N ALA A 123 -6.36 -7.63 4.86
CA ALA A 123 -5.33 -6.90 5.58
C ALA A 123 -5.74 -5.44 5.77
N MET A 124 -5.40 -4.85 6.91
CA MET A 124 -5.70 -3.47 7.23
C MET A 124 -4.41 -2.70 7.56
N ILE A 125 -4.18 -1.60 6.85
CA ILE A 125 -3.03 -0.71 7.01
C ILE A 125 -3.50 0.55 7.75
N MET A 126 -2.85 0.86 8.88
CA MET A 126 -3.17 2.04 9.69
C MET A 126 -2.60 3.34 9.07
N PRO A 127 -3.13 4.52 9.46
CA PRO A 127 -2.70 5.80 8.90
C PRO A 127 -1.19 6.04 9.05
N GLY A 128 -0.56 6.62 8.02
CA GLY A 128 0.84 7.04 8.03
C GLY A 128 1.88 5.91 7.96
N VAL A 129 1.45 4.65 7.77
CA VAL A 129 2.35 3.51 7.68
C VAL A 129 3.04 3.48 6.31
N THR A 130 4.36 3.24 6.33
CA THR A 130 5.17 2.93 5.15
C THR A 130 5.45 1.42 5.07
N VAL A 131 5.10 0.80 3.93
CA VAL A 131 5.40 -0.59 3.60
C VAL A 131 6.48 -0.63 2.52
N GLY A 132 7.66 -1.15 2.87
CA GLY A 132 8.81 -1.21 1.98
C GLY A 132 8.64 -2.16 0.79
N HIS A 133 9.47 -1.95 -0.23
CA HIS A 133 9.47 -2.74 -1.48
C HIS A 133 9.55 -4.24 -1.22
N GLY A 134 8.81 -5.03 -2.00
CA GLY A 134 8.84 -6.48 -1.90
C GLY A 134 8.26 -7.06 -0.60
N ALA A 135 7.69 -6.25 0.30
CA ALA A 135 7.09 -6.76 1.52
C ALA A 135 5.88 -7.68 1.23
N VAL A 136 5.61 -8.59 2.16
CA VAL A 136 4.42 -9.46 2.12
C VAL A 136 3.60 -9.23 3.37
N ILE A 137 2.37 -8.76 3.18
CA ILE A 137 1.41 -8.53 4.25
C ILE A 137 0.48 -9.74 4.28
N GLY A 138 0.53 -10.53 5.35
CA GLY A 138 -0.35 -11.68 5.52
C GLY A 138 -1.84 -11.28 5.53
N SER A 139 -2.71 -12.17 5.08
CA SER A 139 -4.16 -11.96 5.15
C SER A 139 -4.59 -11.67 6.60
N ARG A 140 -5.54 -10.75 6.76
CA ARG A 140 -6.03 -10.25 8.07
C ARG A 140 -4.96 -9.62 8.98
N ALA A 141 -3.77 -9.27 8.45
CA ALA A 141 -2.79 -8.54 9.23
C ALA A 141 -3.29 -7.12 9.54
N LEU A 142 -3.13 -6.68 10.80
CA LEU A 142 -3.35 -5.28 11.19
C LEU A 142 -2.01 -4.57 11.30
N VAL A 143 -1.61 -3.87 10.24
CA VAL A 143 -0.30 -3.22 10.12
C VAL A 143 -0.35 -1.86 10.82
N THR A 144 0.29 -1.79 11.99
CA THR A 144 0.28 -0.62 12.90
C THR A 144 1.61 0.14 12.92
N LYS A 145 2.62 -0.34 12.19
CA LYS A 145 3.98 0.19 12.13
C LYS A 145 4.56 -0.07 10.75
N ASP A 146 5.57 0.71 10.39
CA ASP A 146 6.31 0.54 9.14
C ASP A 146 6.85 -0.88 8.98
N VAL A 147 6.87 -1.33 7.73
CA VAL A 147 7.34 -2.65 7.33
C VAL A 147 8.60 -2.48 6.48
N ALA A 148 9.71 -3.07 6.91
CA ALA A 148 10.96 -3.01 6.16
C ALA A 148 10.84 -3.73 4.80
N PRO A 149 11.61 -3.33 3.77
CA PRO A 149 11.64 -4.01 2.48
C PRO A 149 11.83 -5.52 2.62
N TYR A 150 11.16 -6.28 1.76
CA TYR A 150 11.22 -7.73 1.68
C TYR A 150 10.84 -8.47 2.96
N THR A 151 10.19 -7.80 3.92
CA THR A 151 9.74 -8.43 5.16
C THR A 151 8.35 -9.03 4.99
N ILE A 152 8.19 -10.25 5.50
CA ILE A 152 6.90 -10.93 5.62
C ILE A 152 6.35 -10.63 7.01
N VAL A 153 5.17 -10.01 7.08
CA VAL A 153 4.48 -9.69 8.33
C VAL A 153 3.12 -10.36 8.40
N GLY A 154 2.62 -10.62 9.61
CA GLY A 154 1.27 -11.14 9.82
C GLY A 154 0.78 -10.96 11.26
N GLY A 155 -0.51 -11.17 11.48
CA GLY A 155 -1.15 -11.10 12.80
C GLY A 155 -1.79 -9.76 13.14
N ASN A 156 -2.41 -9.70 14.31
CA ASN A 156 -3.04 -8.49 14.86
C ASN A 156 -2.58 -8.27 16.32
N PRO A 157 -1.76 -7.24 16.58
CA PRO A 157 -1.09 -6.38 15.59
C PRO A 157 -0.06 -7.15 14.76
N ALA A 158 0.21 -6.69 13.53
CA ALA A 158 1.16 -7.35 12.64
C ALA A 158 2.58 -7.36 13.24
N ARG A 159 3.27 -8.49 13.04
CA ARG A 159 4.66 -8.70 13.46
C ARG A 159 5.46 -9.30 12.31
N ALA A 160 6.75 -8.94 12.24
CA ALA A 160 7.68 -9.58 11.32
C ALA A 160 7.78 -11.08 11.63
N ILE A 161 7.62 -11.90 10.60
CA ILE A 161 7.77 -13.35 10.66
C ILE A 161 9.19 -13.71 10.20
N ARG A 162 9.59 -13.21 9.03
CA ARG A 162 10.93 -13.36 8.44
C ARG A 162 11.11 -12.40 7.26
N LYS A 163 12.34 -12.27 6.76
CA LYS A 163 12.63 -11.67 5.45
C LYS A 163 12.42 -12.70 4.33
N ARG A 164 12.16 -12.23 3.11
CA ARG A 164 12.07 -13.08 1.90
C ARG A 164 13.43 -13.68 1.54
N PHE A 165 14.50 -12.89 1.68
CA PHE A 165 15.86 -13.14 1.18
C PHE A 165 16.92 -12.70 2.21
N SER A 166 18.20 -12.94 1.92
CA SER A 166 19.30 -12.42 2.76
C SER A 166 19.44 -10.89 2.65
N ASP A 167 20.17 -10.28 3.56
CA ASP A 167 20.38 -8.82 3.55
C ASP A 167 21.21 -8.36 2.34
N GLU A 168 22.14 -9.20 1.88
CA GLU A 168 22.92 -8.98 0.66
C GLU A 168 22.03 -9.02 -0.58
N GLU A 169 21.16 -10.04 -0.69
CA GLU A 169 20.22 -10.18 -1.80
C GLU A 169 19.20 -9.04 -1.83
N ILE A 170 18.71 -8.62 -0.66
CA ILE A 170 17.82 -7.45 -0.54
C ILE A 170 18.52 -6.18 -1.01
N SER A 171 19.80 -6.01 -0.65
CA SER A 171 20.58 -4.85 -1.09
C SER A 171 20.73 -4.82 -2.61
N MET A 172 21.02 -5.97 -3.25
CA MET A 172 21.06 -6.08 -4.71
C MET A 172 19.74 -5.69 -5.37
N LEU A 173 18.62 -6.18 -4.83
CA LEU A 173 17.28 -5.89 -5.33
C LEU A 173 16.90 -4.42 -5.20
N LEU A 174 17.24 -3.79 -4.07
CA LEU A 174 17.01 -2.37 -3.82
C LEU A 174 17.93 -1.46 -4.63
N GLU A 175 19.11 -1.93 -5.01
CA GLU A 175 20.00 -1.18 -5.90
C GLU A 175 19.50 -1.23 -7.35
N MET A 176 19.10 -2.41 -7.82
CA MET A 176 18.75 -2.58 -9.23
C MET A 176 17.34 -2.10 -9.59
N CYS A 177 16.43 -1.99 -8.61
CA CYS A 177 15.06 -1.45 -8.78
C CYS A 177 14.35 -1.98 -10.03
N TRP A 178 14.26 -3.29 -10.19
CA TRP A 178 13.74 -3.91 -11.42
C TRP A 178 12.34 -3.42 -11.82
N TRP A 179 11.52 -3.00 -10.86
CA TRP A 179 10.19 -2.42 -11.12
C TRP A 179 10.22 -1.10 -11.91
N ASP A 180 11.36 -0.43 -12.01
CA ASP A 180 11.54 0.79 -12.79
C ASP A 180 12.11 0.54 -14.20
N TRP A 181 12.44 -0.71 -14.54
CA TRP A 181 13.05 -1.04 -15.83
C TRP A 181 12.08 -0.85 -17.01
N PRO A 182 12.58 -0.50 -18.21
CA PRO A 182 11.80 -0.60 -19.46
C PRO A 182 11.20 -2.01 -19.66
N LEU A 183 10.10 -2.11 -20.41
CA LEU A 183 9.42 -3.41 -20.61
C LEU A 183 10.30 -4.41 -21.35
N GLU A 184 11.12 -3.94 -22.28
CA GLU A 184 12.07 -4.75 -23.04
C GLU A 184 13.09 -5.41 -22.09
N GLN A 185 13.56 -4.64 -21.10
CA GLN A 185 14.48 -5.15 -20.10
C GLN A 185 13.84 -6.20 -19.18
N LEU A 186 12.55 -6.04 -18.87
CA LEU A 186 11.77 -7.01 -18.09
C LEU A 186 11.51 -8.29 -18.86
N GLU A 187 11.18 -8.17 -20.15
CA GLU A 187 10.95 -9.31 -21.05
C GLU A 187 12.18 -10.23 -21.10
N ASP A 188 13.35 -9.64 -21.36
CA ASP A 188 14.62 -10.37 -21.38
C ASP A 188 14.98 -11.02 -20.03
N ALA A 189 14.65 -10.35 -18.93
CA ALA A 189 14.96 -10.81 -17.57
C ALA A 189 13.91 -11.78 -17.00
N MET A 190 12.80 -12.00 -17.71
CA MET A 190 11.64 -12.74 -17.20
C MET A 190 11.98 -14.14 -16.65
N PRO A 191 12.84 -14.96 -17.30
CA PRO A 191 13.23 -16.25 -16.76
C PRO A 191 13.87 -16.16 -15.36
N LEU A 192 14.65 -15.11 -15.09
CA LEU A 192 15.30 -14.87 -13.80
C LEU A 192 14.33 -14.26 -12.78
N LEU A 193 13.46 -13.35 -13.19
CA LEU A 193 12.38 -12.79 -12.35
C LEU A 193 11.42 -13.89 -11.85
N CYS A 194 11.24 -14.96 -12.63
CA CYS A 194 10.48 -16.15 -12.26
C CYS A 194 11.32 -17.25 -11.58
N SER A 195 12.42 -16.89 -10.93
CA SER A 195 13.31 -17.81 -10.22
C SER A 195 13.73 -17.25 -8.85
N SER A 196 14.54 -18.00 -8.10
CA SER A 196 15.20 -17.51 -6.88
C SER A 196 16.63 -17.02 -7.12
N ASP A 197 17.09 -16.94 -8.38
CA ASP A 197 18.47 -16.55 -8.70
C ASP A 197 18.65 -15.02 -8.76
N ILE A 198 18.60 -14.39 -7.58
CA ILE A 198 18.78 -12.94 -7.43
C ILE A 198 20.18 -12.52 -7.88
N THR A 199 21.20 -13.33 -7.58
CA THR A 199 22.58 -13.02 -7.99
C THR A 199 22.73 -13.06 -9.51
N GLY A 200 22.11 -14.04 -10.18
CA GLY A 200 22.06 -14.11 -11.65
C GLY A 200 21.36 -12.90 -12.27
N LEU A 201 20.20 -12.49 -11.71
CA LEU A 201 19.49 -11.30 -12.15
C LEU A 201 20.32 -10.02 -11.97
N TYR A 202 21.01 -9.89 -10.84
CA TYR A 202 21.86 -8.76 -10.55
C TYR A 202 23.06 -8.69 -11.50
N ARG A 203 23.69 -9.84 -11.85
CA ARG A 203 24.75 -9.88 -12.87
C ARG A 203 24.24 -9.46 -14.26
N LEU A 204 23.04 -9.90 -14.64
CA LEU A 204 22.41 -9.47 -15.90
C LEU A 204 22.24 -7.94 -15.94
N TRP A 205 21.75 -7.36 -14.84
CA TRP A 205 21.58 -5.92 -14.70
C TRP A 205 22.91 -5.17 -14.77
N GLN A 206 23.94 -5.61 -14.04
CA GLN A 206 25.27 -5.00 -14.09
C GLN A 206 25.87 -5.00 -15.49
N GLY A 207 25.70 -6.08 -16.25
CA GLY A 207 26.15 -6.15 -17.64
C GLY A 207 25.55 -5.03 -18.52
N ARG A 208 24.28 -4.68 -18.30
CA ARG A 208 23.58 -3.62 -19.04
C ARG A 208 24.04 -2.22 -18.66
N VAL A 209 24.30 -1.99 -17.38
CA VAL A 209 24.80 -0.68 -16.90
C VAL A 209 26.17 -0.38 -17.52
N VAL A 210 27.04 -1.39 -17.64
CA VAL A 210 28.36 -1.24 -18.26
C VAL A 210 28.27 -0.95 -19.76
N GLU A 211 27.29 -1.49 -20.49
CA GLU A 211 27.11 -1.23 -21.92
C GLU A 211 26.55 0.17 -22.24
N GLN A 212 25.98 0.87 -21.25
CA GLN A 212 25.37 2.20 -21.41
C GLN A 212 26.28 3.36 -20.94
N GLY A 213 27.43 3.07 -20.34
CA GLY A 213 28.42 4.07 -19.87
C GLY A 213 29.63 4.18 -20.78
#